data_AF-A0A2T4V792-F1
#
_entry.id   AF-A0A2T4V792-F1
#
_cell.length_a   1.000
_cell.length_b   1.000
_cell.length_c   1.000
_cell.angle_alpha   90.00
_cell.angle_beta   90.00
_cell.angle_gamma   90.00
#
_symmetry.space_group_name_H-M   'P 1'
#
loop_
_entity.id
_entity.type
_entity.pdbx_description
1 polymer ?
#
loop_
_entity_poly.entity_id
_entity_poly.type
_entity_poly.pdbx_seq_one_letter_code
_entity_poly.pdbx_strand_id
1 'polypeptide(L)'
;MHPLISRYLSPEAARETLQKEKDGAPLEPEERFFVQTAAAHPDKRNALLGGKGKHHLSSDAEAAVVFLAAYAAARAIAEDPALSAATAKARESLKEEGATEDETDAFIASILLEEAFGYEEEVEAFDSTYIQETLGEVPALAALSREQVDAFLIGFEKAGRDETERNVRARISRALVNTAWGEGPTPINPEHMEALYEAEIADKPEAEMEAGLRATVEFLQVLAKEGLIGPQRLSRLRAQLGDEEA
;
A
#
# COMPACT_ATOMS: atom_id res chain seq x y z
N MET A 1 11.96 -4.49 2.74
CA MET A 1 11.19 -5.55 2.03
C MET A 1 11.00 -6.78 2.90
N HIS A 2 9.77 -7.27 3.00
CA HIS A 2 9.43 -8.52 3.72
C HIS A 2 10.19 -9.77 3.18
N PRO A 3 10.72 -10.68 4.03
CA PRO A 3 11.53 -11.82 3.60
C PRO A 3 10.83 -12.77 2.61
N LEU A 4 9.53 -13.02 2.77
CA LEU A 4 8.75 -13.82 1.82
C LEU A 4 8.67 -13.17 0.43
N ILE A 5 8.50 -11.84 0.38
CA ILE A 5 8.45 -11.12 -0.89
C ILE A 5 9.82 -11.24 -1.56
N SER A 6 10.88 -10.86 -0.84
CA SER A 6 12.25 -10.95 -1.35
C SER A 6 12.62 -12.34 -1.87
N ARG A 7 12.30 -13.40 -1.10
CA ARG A 7 12.58 -14.79 -1.49
C ARG A 7 11.80 -15.22 -2.73
N TYR A 8 10.52 -14.87 -2.81
CA TYR A 8 9.63 -15.42 -3.83
C TYR A 8 9.50 -14.59 -5.09
N LEU A 9 10.03 -13.37 -5.13
CA LEU A 9 10.23 -12.64 -6.39
C LEU A 9 11.16 -13.36 -7.37
N SER A 10 12.00 -14.30 -6.90
CA SER A 10 12.69 -15.25 -7.77
C SER A 10 11.72 -16.33 -8.28
N PRO A 11 11.46 -16.39 -9.61
CA PRO A 11 10.63 -17.43 -10.20
C PRO A 11 11.13 -18.84 -9.95
N GLU A 12 12.45 -19.02 -9.89
CA GLU A 12 13.10 -20.28 -9.59
C GLU A 12 12.75 -20.72 -8.17
N ALA A 13 12.96 -19.87 -7.17
CA ALA A 13 12.64 -20.18 -5.77
C ALA A 13 11.14 -20.50 -5.58
N ALA A 14 10.27 -19.75 -6.26
CA ALA A 14 8.83 -19.99 -6.24
C ALA A 14 8.45 -21.35 -6.85
N ARG A 15 9.01 -21.69 -8.02
CA ARG A 15 8.78 -22.98 -8.69
C ARG A 15 9.37 -24.16 -7.92
N GLU A 16 10.58 -24.02 -7.41
CA GLU A 16 11.26 -25.04 -6.60
C GLU A 16 10.44 -25.35 -5.35
N THR A 17 9.89 -24.34 -4.69
CA THR A 17 9.02 -24.53 -3.52
C THR A 17 7.74 -25.31 -3.86
N LEU A 18 7.08 -24.99 -4.98
CA LEU A 18 5.90 -25.74 -5.41
C LEU A 18 6.23 -27.17 -5.87
N GLN A 19 7.40 -27.37 -6.47
CA GLN A 19 7.88 -28.70 -6.86
C GLN A 19 8.24 -29.54 -5.63
N LYS A 20 8.87 -28.94 -4.62
CA LYS A 20 9.18 -29.54 -3.32
C LYS A 20 7.91 -30.07 -2.63
N GLU A 21 6.83 -29.29 -2.62
CA GLU A 21 5.53 -29.74 -2.11
C GLU A 21 4.96 -30.91 -2.91
N LYS A 22 5.00 -30.83 -4.24
CA LYS A 22 4.52 -31.91 -5.12
C LYS A 22 5.26 -33.22 -4.89
N ASP A 23 6.56 -33.15 -4.58
CA ASP A 23 7.40 -34.32 -4.31
C ASP A 23 7.27 -34.83 -2.86
N GLY A 24 6.45 -34.20 -2.03
CA GLY A 24 6.21 -34.58 -0.64
C GLY A 24 7.40 -34.31 0.29
N ALA A 25 8.31 -33.42 -0.11
CA ALA A 25 9.46 -33.04 0.69
C ALA A 25 9.07 -32.08 1.84
N PRO A 26 9.80 -32.08 2.96
CA PRO A 26 9.47 -31.26 4.12
C PRO A 26 9.61 -29.76 3.81
N LEU A 27 8.57 -28.98 4.12
CA LEU A 27 8.52 -27.53 3.91
C LEU A 27 8.93 -26.76 5.17
N GLU A 28 9.80 -25.76 4.97
CA GLU A 28 10.12 -24.72 5.96
C GLU A 28 8.88 -23.86 6.28
N PRO A 29 8.81 -23.17 7.42
CA PRO A 29 7.65 -22.35 7.80
C PRO A 29 7.22 -21.36 6.71
N GLU A 30 8.18 -20.63 6.13
CA GLU A 30 7.96 -19.64 5.07
C GLU A 30 7.42 -20.29 3.78
N GLU A 31 7.95 -21.47 3.43
CA GLU A 31 7.52 -22.25 2.27
C GLU A 31 6.06 -22.71 2.41
N ARG A 32 5.60 -22.97 3.64
CA ARG A 32 4.21 -23.35 3.90
C ARG A 32 3.24 -22.22 3.57
N PHE A 33 3.55 -20.97 3.94
CA PHE A 33 2.70 -19.83 3.59
C PHE A 33 2.57 -19.66 2.08
N PHE A 34 3.69 -19.78 1.36
CA PHE A 34 3.68 -19.69 -0.11
C PHE A 34 2.86 -20.81 -0.76
N VAL A 35 3.06 -22.05 -0.32
CA VAL A 35 2.33 -23.22 -0.83
C VAL A 35 0.83 -23.13 -0.55
N GLN A 36 0.45 -22.74 0.68
CA GLN A 36 -0.96 -22.57 1.05
C GLN A 36 -1.63 -21.47 0.24
N THR A 37 -0.92 -20.37 -0.01
CA THR A 37 -1.39 -19.28 -0.87
C THR A 37 -1.58 -19.78 -2.31
N ALA A 38 -0.60 -20.49 -2.86
CA ALA A 38 -0.71 -21.06 -4.20
C ALA A 38 -1.83 -22.11 -4.32
N ALA A 39 -2.13 -22.85 -3.24
CA ALA A 39 -3.25 -23.78 -3.21
C ALA A 39 -4.62 -23.07 -3.21
N ALA A 40 -4.71 -21.91 -2.56
CA ALA A 40 -5.90 -21.07 -2.56
C ALA A 40 -6.14 -20.36 -3.91
N HIS A 41 -5.08 -20.15 -4.69
CA HIS A 41 -5.14 -19.47 -6.00
C HIS A 41 -4.63 -20.38 -7.13
N PRO A 42 -5.43 -21.37 -7.57
CA PRO A 42 -4.99 -22.38 -8.52
C PRO A 42 -4.66 -21.82 -9.92
N ASP A 43 -5.30 -20.73 -10.33
CA ASP A 43 -4.99 -20.01 -11.57
C ASP A 43 -3.57 -19.43 -11.54
N LYS A 44 -3.19 -18.74 -10.46
CA LYS A 44 -1.84 -18.18 -10.27
C LYS A 44 -0.78 -19.27 -10.16
N ARG A 45 -1.09 -20.33 -9.40
CA ARG A 45 -0.23 -21.52 -9.30
C ARG A 45 0.01 -22.15 -10.67
N ASN A 46 -1.02 -22.29 -11.49
CA ASN A 46 -0.90 -22.87 -12.83
C ASN A 46 -0.11 -21.96 -13.77
N ALA A 47 -0.32 -20.64 -13.72
CA ALA A 47 0.46 -19.68 -14.50
C ALA A 47 1.97 -19.79 -14.20
N LEU A 48 2.33 -19.92 -12.92
CA LEU A 48 3.72 -20.08 -12.49
C LEU A 48 4.34 -21.41 -12.97
N LEU A 49 3.58 -22.52 -12.90
CA LEU A 49 4.06 -23.86 -13.28
C LEU A 49 4.03 -24.14 -14.79
N GLY A 50 3.22 -23.41 -15.56
CA GLY A 50 2.99 -23.65 -17.00
C GLY A 50 4.19 -23.31 -17.91
N GLY A 51 5.15 -22.52 -17.43
CA GLY A 51 6.32 -22.06 -18.20
C GLY A 51 7.53 -23.00 -18.12
N LYS A 52 7.40 -24.29 -18.45
CA LYS A 52 8.58 -25.19 -18.51
C LYS A 52 9.43 -24.87 -19.75
N GLY A 53 10.71 -24.52 -19.54
CA GLY A 53 11.74 -24.50 -20.59
C GLY A 53 12.02 -23.15 -21.27
N LYS A 54 11.50 -22.03 -20.76
CA LYS A 54 11.90 -20.68 -21.23
C LYS A 54 12.71 -19.99 -20.14
N HIS A 55 13.86 -19.42 -20.52
CA HIS A 55 14.72 -18.63 -19.63
C HIS A 55 14.06 -17.34 -19.10
N HIS A 56 12.94 -16.93 -19.69
CA HIS A 56 12.16 -15.77 -19.26
C HIS A 56 10.73 -16.21 -18.94
N LEU A 57 10.18 -15.65 -17.85
CA LEU A 57 8.77 -15.80 -17.52
C LEU A 57 7.89 -15.09 -18.56
N SER A 58 6.63 -15.53 -18.68
CA SER A 58 5.61 -14.69 -19.29
C SER A 58 5.18 -13.61 -18.30
N SER A 59 4.67 -12.48 -18.79
CA SER A 59 4.09 -11.43 -17.94
C SER A 59 3.06 -11.98 -16.94
N ASP A 60 2.21 -12.93 -17.37
CA ASP A 60 1.26 -13.61 -16.48
C ASP A 60 1.93 -14.37 -15.33
N ALA A 61 3.11 -14.95 -15.56
CA ALA A 61 3.83 -15.69 -14.55
C ALA A 61 4.59 -14.73 -13.60
N GLU A 62 5.09 -13.60 -14.09
CA GLU A 62 5.68 -12.54 -13.27
C GLU A 62 4.62 -11.94 -12.33
N ALA A 63 3.46 -11.59 -12.87
CA ALA A 63 2.33 -11.09 -12.08
C ALA A 63 1.85 -12.15 -11.05
N ALA A 64 1.80 -13.42 -11.44
CA ALA A 64 1.44 -14.50 -10.51
C ALA A 64 2.46 -14.65 -9.37
N VAL A 65 3.76 -14.46 -9.64
CA VAL A 65 4.80 -14.50 -8.62
C VAL A 65 4.61 -13.37 -7.60
N VAL A 66 4.48 -12.13 -8.08
CA VAL A 66 4.28 -10.96 -7.20
C VAL A 66 3.02 -11.14 -6.34
N PHE A 67 1.91 -11.56 -6.96
CA PHE A 67 0.66 -11.85 -6.27
C PHE A 67 0.84 -12.90 -5.16
N LEU A 68 1.40 -14.07 -5.49
CA LEU A 68 1.55 -15.16 -4.53
C LEU A 68 2.52 -14.79 -3.40
N ALA A 69 3.59 -14.04 -3.70
CA ALA A 69 4.56 -13.60 -2.71
C ALA A 69 3.93 -12.60 -1.71
N ALA A 70 3.16 -11.62 -2.20
CA ALA A 70 2.49 -10.63 -1.37
C ALA A 70 1.40 -11.25 -0.48
N TYR A 71 0.58 -12.15 -1.03
CA TYR A 71 -0.46 -12.84 -0.26
C TYR A 71 0.13 -13.82 0.75
N ALA A 72 1.24 -14.49 0.42
CA ALA A 72 1.96 -15.31 1.38
C ALA A 72 2.53 -14.47 2.53
N ALA A 73 3.06 -13.28 2.23
CA ALA A 73 3.52 -12.34 3.24
C ALA A 73 2.36 -11.83 4.13
N ALA A 74 1.20 -11.51 3.54
CA ALA A 74 0.00 -11.12 4.29
C ALA A 74 -0.43 -12.21 5.29
N ARG A 75 -0.32 -13.49 4.92
CA ARG A 75 -0.56 -14.61 5.84
C ARG A 75 0.50 -14.70 6.94
N ALA A 76 1.78 -14.53 6.59
CA ALA A 76 2.86 -14.62 7.56
C ALA A 76 2.76 -13.54 8.65
N ILE A 77 2.45 -12.29 8.28
CA ILE A 77 2.30 -11.20 9.25
C ILE A 77 1.08 -11.35 10.16
N ALA A 78 0.12 -12.22 9.81
CA ALA A 78 -1.00 -12.58 10.69
C ALA A 78 -0.56 -13.52 11.83
N GLU A 79 0.53 -14.27 11.64
CA GLU A 79 1.13 -15.16 12.65
C GLU A 79 2.35 -14.54 13.35
N ASP A 80 2.86 -13.41 12.84
CA ASP A 80 3.98 -12.69 13.43
C ASP A 80 3.61 -12.10 14.81
N PRO A 81 4.38 -12.35 15.88
CA PRO A 81 4.07 -11.85 17.22
C PRO A 81 3.99 -10.32 17.36
N ALA A 82 4.73 -9.56 16.54
CA ALA A 82 4.73 -8.11 16.55
C ALA A 82 3.57 -7.51 15.73
N LEU A 83 3.14 -8.19 14.66
CA LEU A 83 2.16 -7.67 13.70
C LEU A 83 0.76 -8.26 13.84
N SER A 84 0.63 -9.49 14.33
CA SER A 84 -0.62 -10.27 14.38
C SER A 84 -1.81 -9.51 14.97
N ALA A 85 -1.61 -8.76 16.06
CA ALA A 85 -2.67 -7.97 16.68
C ALA A 85 -3.15 -6.81 15.79
N ALA A 86 -2.23 -6.10 15.14
CA ALA A 86 -2.57 -5.02 14.21
C ALA A 86 -3.23 -5.58 12.95
N THR A 87 -2.69 -6.68 12.40
CA THR A 87 -3.27 -7.42 11.27
C THR A 87 -4.69 -7.86 11.58
N ALA A 88 -4.94 -8.47 12.75
CA ALA A 88 -6.27 -8.93 13.15
C ALA A 88 -7.27 -7.77 13.23
N LYS A 89 -6.87 -6.64 13.81
CA LYS A 89 -7.73 -5.45 13.92
C LYS A 89 -8.04 -4.81 12.56
N ALA A 90 -7.05 -4.72 11.68
CA ALA A 90 -7.26 -4.24 10.31
C ALA A 90 -8.25 -5.14 9.56
N ARG A 91 -8.07 -6.46 9.66
CA ARG A 91 -8.97 -7.46 9.06
C ARG A 91 -10.41 -7.35 9.59
N GLU A 92 -10.57 -7.17 10.90
CA GLU A 92 -11.88 -7.02 11.53
C GLU A 92 -12.58 -5.74 11.02
N SER A 93 -11.86 -4.62 11.02
CA SER A 93 -12.42 -3.33 10.58
C SER A 93 -12.87 -3.34 9.11
N LEU A 94 -12.08 -3.96 8.22
CA LEU A 94 -12.46 -4.12 6.80
C LEU A 94 -13.71 -5.01 6.65
N LYS A 95 -13.79 -6.10 7.42
CA LYS A 95 -14.94 -7.02 7.41
C LYS A 95 -16.21 -6.38 7.96
N GLU A 96 -16.11 -5.52 8.98
CA GLU A 96 -17.24 -4.76 9.52
C GLU A 96 -17.88 -3.85 8.47
N GLU A 97 -17.07 -3.30 7.57
CA GLU A 97 -17.51 -2.50 6.42
C GLU A 97 -17.90 -3.34 5.19
N GLY A 98 -17.94 -4.66 5.34
CA GLY A 98 -18.45 -5.58 4.32
C GLY A 98 -17.43 -6.13 3.33
N ALA A 99 -16.13 -5.90 3.55
CA ALA A 99 -15.09 -6.51 2.72
C ALA A 99 -15.12 -8.04 2.84
N THR A 100 -14.99 -8.71 1.70
CA THR A 100 -14.80 -10.16 1.63
C THR A 100 -13.41 -10.56 2.14
N GLU A 101 -13.18 -11.86 2.36
CA GLU A 101 -11.85 -12.34 2.77
C GLU A 101 -10.78 -12.05 1.72
N ASP A 102 -11.13 -12.22 0.44
CA ASP A 102 -10.22 -11.95 -0.68
C ASP A 102 -9.88 -10.46 -0.79
N GLU A 103 -10.87 -9.56 -0.64
CA GLU A 103 -10.64 -8.11 -0.63
C GLU A 103 -9.79 -7.68 0.58
N THR A 104 -10.03 -8.30 1.74
CA THR A 104 -9.24 -8.05 2.94
C THR A 104 -7.77 -8.47 2.74
N ASP A 105 -7.53 -9.66 2.17
CA ASP A 105 -6.18 -10.14 1.89
C ASP A 105 -5.50 -9.29 0.82
N ALA A 106 -6.25 -8.86 -0.22
CA ALA A 106 -5.75 -7.94 -1.24
C ALA A 106 -5.27 -6.60 -0.67
N PHE A 107 -6.08 -6.01 0.22
CA PHE A 107 -5.75 -4.74 0.88
C PHE A 107 -4.51 -4.86 1.77
N ILE A 108 -4.36 -5.95 2.53
CA ILE A 108 -3.18 -6.17 3.36
C ILE A 108 -1.94 -6.46 2.49
N ALA A 109 -2.12 -7.21 1.41
CA ALA A 109 -1.05 -7.47 0.46
C ALA A 109 -0.57 -6.18 -0.23
N SER A 110 -1.47 -5.22 -0.52
CA SER A 110 -1.08 -3.94 -1.12
C SER A 110 -0.24 -3.08 -0.16
N ILE A 111 -0.52 -3.09 1.14
CA ILE A 111 0.32 -2.44 2.16
C ILE A 111 1.75 -3.02 2.15
N LEU A 112 1.88 -4.34 2.01
CA LEU A 112 3.18 -5.00 1.95
C LEU A 112 3.92 -4.73 0.64
N LEU A 113 3.20 -4.61 -0.48
CA LEU A 113 3.78 -4.21 -1.76
C LEU A 113 4.26 -2.77 -1.74
N GLU A 114 3.52 -1.88 -1.07
CA GLU A 114 3.95 -0.50 -0.85
C GLU A 114 5.26 -0.45 -0.05
N GLU A 115 5.39 -1.19 1.05
CA GLU A 115 6.67 -1.26 1.78
C GLU A 115 7.81 -1.82 0.94
N ALA A 116 7.50 -2.74 0.01
CA ALA A 116 8.51 -3.38 -0.81
C ALA A 116 8.98 -2.52 -1.98
N PHE A 117 8.09 -1.71 -2.57
CA PHE A 117 8.31 -1.07 -3.88
C PHE A 117 7.80 0.37 -4.01
N GLY A 118 7.02 0.86 -3.04
CA GLY A 118 6.33 2.13 -3.18
C GLY A 118 7.25 3.34 -3.14
N TYR A 119 8.38 3.26 -2.44
CA TYR A 119 9.29 4.40 -2.24
C TYR A 119 10.59 4.23 -3.02
N GLU A 120 11.19 5.36 -3.44
CA GLU A 120 12.42 5.38 -4.26
C GLU A 120 13.65 4.81 -3.54
N GLU A 121 13.68 4.85 -2.20
CA GLU A 121 14.79 4.29 -1.42
C GLU A 121 14.80 2.76 -1.50
N GLU A 122 15.94 2.17 -1.85
CA GLU A 122 16.09 0.71 -1.84
C GLU A 122 15.84 0.15 -0.44
N VAL A 123 14.83 -0.68 -0.32
CA VAL A 123 14.38 -1.20 0.98
C VAL A 123 15.22 -2.42 1.38
N GLU A 124 16.40 -2.17 1.93
CA GLU A 124 17.37 -3.22 2.32
C GLU A 124 16.86 -4.17 3.42
N ALA A 125 15.93 -3.73 4.26
CA ALA A 125 15.38 -4.51 5.38
C ALA A 125 13.87 -4.35 5.50
N PHE A 126 13.18 -5.35 6.04
CA PHE A 126 11.75 -5.28 6.31
C PHE A 126 11.45 -4.27 7.42
N ASP A 127 10.69 -3.22 7.11
CA ASP A 127 10.26 -2.25 8.12
C ASP A 127 8.95 -2.68 8.80
N SER A 128 9.08 -3.57 9.78
CA SER A 128 7.95 -4.02 10.59
C SER A 128 7.24 -2.89 11.35
N THR A 129 7.94 -1.80 11.69
CA THR A 129 7.33 -0.68 12.42
C THR A 129 6.41 0.10 11.50
N TYR A 130 6.86 0.39 10.28
CA TYR A 130 6.05 1.02 9.24
C TYR A 130 4.81 0.18 8.90
N ILE A 131 4.96 -1.14 8.77
CA ILE A 131 3.81 -2.04 8.52
C ILE A 131 2.83 -2.03 9.69
N GLN A 132 3.32 -2.13 10.93
CA GLN A 132 2.46 -2.09 12.11
C GLN A 132 1.65 -0.79 12.19
N GLU A 133 2.31 0.33 11.90
CA GLU A 133 1.70 1.65 11.85
C GLU A 133 0.63 1.74 10.75
N THR A 134 0.97 1.33 9.52
CA THR A 134 0.04 1.35 8.38
C THR A 134 -1.19 0.46 8.65
N LEU A 135 -1.00 -0.73 9.21
CA LEU A 135 -2.12 -1.59 9.64
C LEU A 135 -2.97 -0.90 10.72
N GLY A 136 -2.35 -0.06 11.55
CA GLY A 136 -3.03 0.75 12.56
C GLY A 136 -3.89 1.88 12.01
N GLU A 137 -3.65 2.34 10.77
CA GLU A 137 -4.47 3.35 10.08
C GLU A 137 -5.80 2.77 9.58
N VAL A 138 -5.80 1.47 9.26
CA VAL A 138 -6.94 0.78 8.60
C VAL A 138 -8.28 0.95 9.32
N PRO A 139 -8.39 0.85 10.66
CA PRO A 139 -9.67 1.07 11.33
C PRO A 139 -10.24 2.47 11.13
N ALA A 140 -9.39 3.50 11.09
CA ALA A 140 -9.84 4.88 10.85
C ALA A 140 -10.25 5.08 9.39
N LEU A 141 -9.50 4.48 8.45
CA LEU A 141 -9.82 4.49 7.02
C LEU A 141 -11.13 3.74 6.71
N ALA A 142 -11.32 2.56 7.30
CA ALA A 142 -12.53 1.75 7.11
C ALA A 142 -13.78 2.52 7.61
N ALA A 143 -13.69 3.17 8.77
CA ALA A 143 -14.80 3.95 9.33
C ALA A 143 -15.04 5.30 8.63
N LEU A 144 -14.27 5.64 7.59
CA LEU A 144 -14.29 6.96 6.97
C LEU A 144 -15.52 7.14 6.06
N SER A 145 -16.48 7.93 6.53
CA SER A 145 -17.68 8.30 5.75
C SER A 145 -17.43 9.45 4.76
N ARG A 146 -18.28 9.54 3.74
CA ARG A 146 -18.25 10.66 2.77
C ARG A 146 -18.42 12.01 3.46
N GLU A 147 -19.28 12.09 4.47
CA GLU A 147 -19.53 13.30 5.24
C GLU A 147 -18.28 13.75 6.01
N GLN A 148 -17.49 12.82 6.54
CA GLN A 148 -16.20 13.14 7.19
C GLN A 148 -15.18 13.65 6.16
N VAL A 149 -15.09 12.99 5.00
CA VAL A 149 -14.22 13.45 3.90
C VAL A 149 -14.58 14.87 3.47
N ASP A 150 -15.87 15.14 3.22
CA ASP A 150 -16.34 16.48 2.85
C ASP A 150 -16.03 17.52 3.94
N ALA A 151 -16.17 17.15 5.20
CA ALA A 151 -15.82 18.02 6.32
C ALA A 151 -14.32 18.36 6.34
N PHE A 152 -13.43 17.40 6.04
CA PHE A 152 -11.99 17.65 5.94
C PHE A 152 -11.66 18.61 4.80
N LEU A 153 -12.23 18.37 3.62
CA LEU A 153 -12.02 19.21 2.44
C LEU A 153 -12.47 20.65 2.71
N ILE A 154 -13.67 20.83 3.26
CA ILE A 154 -14.23 22.16 3.57
C ILE A 154 -13.42 22.85 4.68
N GLY A 155 -13.02 22.10 5.71
CA GLY A 155 -12.22 22.63 6.82
C GLY A 155 -10.85 23.11 6.35
N PHE A 156 -10.17 22.31 5.54
CA PHE A 156 -8.86 22.63 4.99
C PHE A 156 -8.92 23.83 4.03
N GLU A 157 -9.90 23.86 3.14
CA GLU A 157 -10.18 24.99 2.25
C GLU A 157 -10.37 26.28 3.07
N LYS A 158 -11.26 26.28 4.07
CA LYS A 158 -11.58 27.47 4.87
C LYS A 158 -10.42 27.99 5.71
N ALA A 159 -9.44 27.15 6.03
CA ALA A 159 -8.27 27.55 6.79
C ALA A 159 -7.27 28.40 5.98
N GLY A 160 -7.45 28.54 4.66
CA GLY A 160 -6.61 29.40 3.81
C GLY A 160 -6.79 30.90 4.13
N ARG A 161 -5.67 31.65 4.16
CA ARG A 161 -5.63 33.05 4.60
C ARG A 161 -6.33 34.02 3.64
N ASP A 162 -6.25 33.75 2.34
CA ASP A 162 -6.86 34.54 1.27
C ASP A 162 -7.53 33.65 0.23
N GLU A 163 -8.23 34.25 -0.74
CA GLU A 163 -8.97 33.51 -1.76
C GLU A 163 -8.08 32.64 -2.64
N THR A 164 -6.88 33.11 -2.96
CA THR A 164 -5.90 32.36 -3.75
C THR A 164 -5.48 31.09 -3.02
N GLU A 165 -5.12 31.20 -1.73
CA GLU A 165 -4.73 30.05 -0.91
C GLU A 165 -5.89 29.06 -0.74
N ARG A 166 -7.12 29.57 -0.50
CA ARG A 166 -8.32 28.72 -0.41
C ARG A 166 -8.55 27.93 -1.69
N ASN A 167 -8.39 28.57 -2.85
CA ASN A 167 -8.55 27.91 -4.16
C ASN A 167 -7.51 26.81 -4.38
N VAL A 168 -6.25 27.05 -4.02
CA VAL A 168 -5.19 26.03 -4.13
C VAL A 168 -5.49 24.85 -3.20
N ARG A 169 -5.82 25.11 -1.94
CA ARG A 169 -6.17 24.06 -0.96
C ARG A 169 -7.37 23.22 -1.40
N ALA A 170 -8.42 23.85 -1.90
CA ALA A 170 -9.60 23.16 -2.41
C ALA A 170 -9.26 22.26 -3.61
N ARG A 171 -8.47 22.76 -4.56
CA ARG A 171 -8.04 22.00 -5.75
C ARG A 171 -7.22 20.78 -5.36
N ILE A 172 -6.15 20.99 -4.57
CA ILE A 172 -5.20 19.94 -4.19
C ILE A 172 -5.85 18.87 -3.33
N SER A 173 -6.57 19.25 -2.26
CA SER A 173 -7.18 18.28 -1.36
C SER A 173 -8.25 17.41 -2.04
N ARG A 174 -9.08 18.01 -2.91
CA ARG A 174 -10.07 17.26 -3.69
C ARG A 174 -9.41 16.31 -4.69
N ALA A 175 -8.37 16.76 -5.38
CA ALA A 175 -7.64 15.92 -6.32
C ALA A 175 -7.02 14.73 -5.61
N LEU A 176 -6.35 14.93 -4.47
CA LEU A 176 -5.74 13.84 -3.72
C LEU A 176 -6.77 12.83 -3.23
N VAL A 177 -7.88 13.31 -2.65
CA VAL A 177 -8.97 12.43 -2.19
C VAL A 177 -9.58 11.65 -3.35
N ASN A 178 -9.80 12.28 -4.50
CA ASN A 178 -10.37 11.59 -5.67
C ASN A 178 -9.42 10.52 -6.20
N THR A 179 -8.11 10.80 -6.22
CA THR A 179 -7.09 9.84 -6.65
C THR A 179 -6.97 8.67 -5.68
N ALA A 180 -6.83 8.94 -4.37
CA ALA A 180 -6.59 7.92 -3.37
C ALA A 180 -7.85 7.12 -2.99
N TRP A 181 -9.01 7.78 -2.94
CA TRP A 181 -10.25 7.23 -2.37
C TRP A 181 -11.39 7.14 -3.37
N GLY A 182 -11.13 7.30 -4.68
CA GLY A 182 -12.13 7.17 -5.73
C GLY A 182 -12.82 5.80 -5.77
N GLU A 183 -12.09 4.74 -5.41
CA GLU A 183 -12.59 3.36 -5.34
C GLU A 183 -12.89 2.91 -3.89
N GLY A 184 -12.70 3.79 -2.91
CA GLY A 184 -12.86 3.53 -1.48
C GLY A 184 -11.63 3.99 -0.67
N PRO A 185 -11.77 4.28 0.64
CA PRO A 185 -10.66 4.71 1.47
C PRO A 185 -9.52 3.67 1.54
N THR A 186 -8.32 4.12 1.21
CA THR A 186 -7.07 3.34 1.29
C THR A 186 -5.95 4.23 1.85
N PRO A 187 -4.85 3.65 2.36
CA PRO A 187 -3.69 4.44 2.76
C PRO A 187 -3.18 5.28 1.57
N ILE A 188 -2.91 6.56 1.80
CA ILE A 188 -2.31 7.40 0.78
C ILE A 188 -0.85 6.97 0.60
N ASN A 189 -0.47 6.63 -0.62
CA ASN A 189 0.82 6.05 -0.97
C ASN A 189 1.54 6.93 -2.03
N PRO A 190 2.80 6.61 -2.36
CA PRO A 190 3.58 7.32 -3.38
C PRO A 190 2.91 7.42 -4.76
N GLU A 191 2.24 6.37 -5.24
CA GLU A 191 1.55 6.39 -6.53
C GLU A 191 0.45 7.46 -6.58
N HIS A 192 -0.31 7.63 -5.48
CA HIS A 192 -1.30 8.69 -5.37
C HIS A 192 -0.66 10.08 -5.40
N MET A 193 0.53 10.23 -4.82
CA MET A 193 1.27 11.50 -4.79
C MET A 193 1.80 11.87 -6.18
N GLU A 194 2.33 10.90 -6.91
CA GLU A 194 2.78 11.07 -8.29
C GLU A 194 1.61 11.46 -9.20
N ALA A 195 0.50 10.74 -9.13
CA ALA A 195 -0.70 11.05 -9.90
C ALA A 195 -1.26 12.45 -9.58
N LEU A 196 -1.26 12.85 -8.30
CA LEU A 196 -1.62 14.21 -7.91
C LEU A 196 -0.64 15.25 -8.50
N TYR A 197 0.66 14.98 -8.40
CA TYR A 197 1.69 15.90 -8.89
C TYR A 197 1.55 16.12 -10.39
N GLU A 198 1.45 15.04 -11.17
CA GLU A 198 1.26 15.11 -12.63
C GLU A 198 -0.02 15.85 -13.01
N ALA A 199 -1.13 15.60 -12.31
CA ALA A 199 -2.42 16.20 -12.66
C ALA A 199 -2.54 17.67 -12.25
N GLU A 200 -2.01 18.05 -11.08
CA GLU A 200 -2.35 19.31 -10.42
C GLU A 200 -1.17 20.22 -10.10
N ILE A 201 0.06 19.78 -10.28
CA ILE A 201 1.26 20.55 -9.89
C ILE A 201 2.22 20.71 -11.06
N ALA A 202 2.51 19.64 -11.80
CA ALA A 202 3.42 19.64 -12.93
C ALA A 202 3.04 20.69 -13.99
N ASP A 203 4.07 21.24 -14.66
CA ASP A 203 3.96 22.22 -15.75
C ASP A 203 3.26 23.55 -15.40
N LYS A 204 3.01 23.83 -14.12
CA LYS A 204 2.51 25.12 -13.64
C LYS A 204 3.66 26.11 -13.42
N PRO A 205 3.38 27.43 -13.34
CA PRO A 205 4.39 28.41 -12.93
C PRO A 205 4.97 28.07 -11.55
N GLU A 206 6.27 28.33 -11.34
CA GLU A 206 7.02 27.97 -10.11
C GLU A 206 6.28 28.33 -8.81
N ALA A 207 5.75 29.56 -8.70
CA ALA A 207 4.99 30.00 -7.54
C ALA A 207 3.70 29.20 -7.30
N GLU A 208 3.04 28.71 -8.36
CA GLU A 208 1.88 27.83 -8.24
C GLU A 208 2.26 26.40 -7.88
N MET A 209 3.40 25.92 -8.38
CA MET A 209 3.95 24.61 -8.02
C MET A 209 4.28 24.57 -6.53
N GLU A 210 5.03 25.55 -6.03
CA GLU A 210 5.37 25.68 -4.61
C GLU A 210 4.12 25.77 -3.72
N ALA A 211 3.11 26.55 -4.14
CA ALA A 211 1.85 26.64 -3.42
C ALA A 211 1.08 25.32 -3.41
N GLY A 212 1.11 24.58 -4.53
CA GLY A 212 0.53 23.24 -4.65
C GLY A 212 1.20 22.25 -3.72
N LEU A 213 2.53 22.13 -3.78
CA LEU A 213 3.33 21.24 -2.92
C LEU A 213 3.11 21.53 -1.44
N ARG A 214 3.12 22.81 -1.05
CA ARG A 214 2.84 23.22 0.33
C ARG A 214 1.43 22.81 0.77
N ALA A 215 0.43 23.07 -0.06
CA ALA A 215 -0.95 22.67 0.25
C ALA A 215 -1.09 21.15 0.37
N THR A 216 -0.34 20.38 -0.44
CA THR A 216 -0.29 18.93 -0.35
C THR A 216 0.27 18.49 1.01
N VAL A 217 1.44 18.98 1.41
CA VAL A 217 2.06 18.68 2.72
C VAL A 217 1.13 19.04 3.87
N GLU A 218 0.55 20.24 3.85
CA GLU A 218 -0.38 20.70 4.89
C GLU A 218 -1.63 19.80 4.98
N PHE A 219 -2.14 19.31 3.85
CA PHE A 219 -3.28 18.40 3.85
C PHE A 219 -2.92 17.02 4.39
N LEU A 220 -1.75 16.47 4.04
CA LEU A 220 -1.24 15.22 4.65
C LEU A 220 -1.12 15.34 6.17
N GLN A 221 -0.69 16.50 6.67
CA GLN A 221 -0.65 16.78 8.12
C GLN A 221 -2.04 16.87 8.75
N VAL A 222 -3.06 17.34 8.03
CA VAL A 222 -4.46 17.29 8.49
C VAL A 222 -4.92 15.84 8.63
N LEU A 223 -4.68 15.02 7.60
CA LEU A 223 -5.04 13.60 7.62
C LEU A 223 -4.33 12.83 8.75
N ALA A 224 -3.06 13.16 9.00
CA ALA A 224 -2.31 12.56 10.11
C ALA A 224 -2.88 12.88 11.49
N LYS A 225 -3.40 14.11 11.71
CA LYS A 225 -4.07 14.48 12.97
C LYS A 225 -5.35 13.67 13.23
N GLU A 226 -5.99 13.22 12.16
CA GLU A 226 -7.20 12.39 12.21
C GLU A 226 -6.89 10.88 12.25
N GLY A 227 -5.59 10.51 12.29
CA GLY A 227 -5.16 9.12 12.33
C GLY A 227 -5.31 8.36 11.02
N LEU A 228 -5.52 9.07 9.90
CA LEU A 228 -5.64 8.48 8.56
C LEU A 228 -4.27 8.29 7.88
N ILE A 229 -3.22 8.87 8.45
CA ILE A 229 -1.82 8.73 8.03
C ILE A 229 -0.96 8.67 9.30
N GLY A 230 -0.15 7.62 9.42
CA GLY A 230 0.81 7.45 10.49
C GLY A 230 2.06 8.32 10.30
N PRO A 231 2.83 8.56 11.39
CA PRO A 231 3.98 9.46 11.34
C PRO A 231 5.10 9.01 10.39
N GLN A 232 5.38 7.72 10.24
CA GLN A 232 6.38 7.22 9.28
C GLN A 232 5.90 7.39 7.85
N ARG A 233 4.64 7.03 7.57
CA ARG A 233 4.04 7.27 6.24
C ARG A 233 4.09 8.75 5.88
N LEU A 234 3.70 9.62 6.81
CA LEU A 234 3.76 11.08 6.61
C LEU A 234 5.19 11.54 6.29
N SER A 235 6.18 11.10 7.06
CA SER A 235 7.59 11.48 6.84
C SER A 235 8.07 11.03 5.46
N ARG A 236 7.81 9.78 5.06
CA ARG A 236 8.21 9.26 3.74
C ARG A 236 7.54 10.00 2.58
N LEU A 237 6.23 10.28 2.67
CA LEU A 237 5.51 11.03 1.63
C LEU A 237 6.00 12.48 1.53
N ARG A 238 6.33 13.12 2.67
CA ARG A 238 6.92 14.47 2.68
C ARG A 238 8.31 14.49 2.05
N ALA A 239 9.15 13.50 2.37
CA ALA A 239 10.47 13.36 1.77
C ALA A 239 10.40 13.20 0.24
N GLN A 240 9.46 12.40 -0.28
CA GLN A 240 9.23 12.25 -1.71
C GLN A 240 8.85 13.57 -2.41
N LEU A 241 8.13 14.45 -1.70
CA LEU A 241 7.79 15.79 -2.21
C LEU A 241 8.96 16.80 -2.13
N GLY A 242 10.13 16.39 -1.62
CA GLY A 242 11.27 17.27 -1.42
C GLY A 242 11.14 18.23 -0.24
N ASP A 243 10.29 17.92 0.74
CA ASP A 243 10.16 18.71 1.96
C ASP A 243 11.40 18.52 2.86
N GLU A 244 12.26 19.54 2.93
CA GLU A 244 13.52 19.51 3.70
C GLU A 244 13.30 19.37 5.23
N GLU A 245 12.07 19.58 5.73
CA GLU A 245 11.69 19.41 7.14
C GLU A 245 10.99 18.05 7.44
N ALA A 246 11.10 17.07 6.54
CA ALA A 246 10.47 15.74 6.62
C ALA A 246 11.03 14.82 7.73
#